data_AF-A0A142XAM6-F1
#
_entry.id   AF-A0A142XAM6-F1
#
_cell.length_a   1.000
_cell.length_b   1.000
_cell.length_c   1.000
_cell.angle_alpha   90.00
_cell.angle_beta   90.00
_cell.angle_gamma   90.00
#
_symmetry.space_group_name_H-M   'P 1'
#
loop_
_entity.id
_entity.type
_entity.pdbx_description
1 polymer ?
#
loop_
_entity_poly.entity_id
_entity_poly.type
_entity_poly.pdbx_seq_one_letter_code
_entity_poly.pdbx_strand_id
1 'polypeptide(L)'
;MFRFQLAEMYLRAAHPAEAKCHLEQFVADAQTGPTALQSHLVTAHIKLREIAISTRDRFGESFHRGVGLVLLVREQDGDPKRDEGFCEEMLCKALRALTEAKDQRPGDSRVRMYLAEVHERTGNRHGAGAERAAARADVVSGELTAKERLPLLLRE
;
A
#
# COMPACT_ATOMS: atom_id res chain seq x y z
N MET A 1 7.14 -1.77 -16.27
CA MET A 1 7.48 -0.39 -16.65
C MET A 1 6.48 0.22 -17.63
N PHE A 2 6.14 -0.45 -18.73
CA PHE A 2 5.17 0.06 -19.73
C PHE A 2 3.88 0.64 -19.14
N ARG A 3 3.20 -0.10 -18.23
CA ARG A 3 1.97 0.37 -17.58
C ARG A 3 2.15 1.68 -16.80
N PHE A 4 3.28 1.84 -16.11
CA PHE A 4 3.59 3.06 -15.37
C PHE A 4 3.71 4.25 -16.31
N GLN A 5 4.51 4.12 -17.37
CA GLN A 5 4.71 5.17 -18.37
C GLN A 5 3.40 5.52 -19.10
N LEU A 6 2.59 4.52 -19.42
CA LEU A 6 1.28 4.73 -20.04
C LEU A 6 0.33 5.50 -19.11
N ALA A 7 0.32 5.18 -17.81
CA ALA A 7 -0.45 5.94 -16.84
C ALA A 7 -0.01 7.41 -16.77
N GLU A 8 1.30 7.68 -16.86
CA GLU A 8 1.80 9.06 -16.91
C GLU A 8 1.32 9.82 -18.15
N MET A 9 1.21 9.15 -19.30
CA MET A 9 0.64 9.76 -20.50
C MET A 9 -0.84 10.10 -20.29
N TYR A 10 -1.63 9.18 -19.72
CA TYR A 10 -3.04 9.44 -19.40
C TYR A 10 -3.22 10.58 -18.40
N LEU A 11 -2.37 10.69 -17.38
CA LEU A 11 -2.41 11.82 -16.44
C LEU A 11 -2.15 13.16 -17.15
N ARG A 12 -1.17 13.21 -18.05
CA ARG A 12 -0.88 14.43 -18.83
C ARG A 12 -2.03 14.79 -19.79
N ALA A 13 -2.78 13.80 -20.24
CA ALA A 13 -3.95 13.98 -21.10
C ALA A 13 -5.27 14.17 -20.31
N ALA A 14 -5.22 14.36 -19.00
CA ALA A 14 -6.40 14.53 -18.12
C ALA A 14 -7.39 13.34 -18.13
N HIS A 15 -6.87 12.12 -18.25
CA HIS A 15 -7.60 10.85 -18.19
C HIS A 15 -7.27 10.08 -16.88
N PRO A 16 -7.77 10.53 -15.71
CA PRO A 16 -7.37 9.98 -14.41
C PRO A 16 -7.88 8.55 -14.16
N ALA A 17 -9.00 8.15 -14.76
CA ALA A 17 -9.57 6.82 -14.57
C ALA A 17 -8.72 5.74 -15.25
N GLU A 18 -8.29 6.01 -16.48
CA GLU A 18 -7.40 5.15 -17.26
C GLU A 18 -6.01 5.08 -16.62
N ALA A 19 -5.49 6.22 -16.16
CA ALA A 19 -4.25 6.27 -15.40
C ALA A 19 -4.32 5.42 -14.13
N LYS A 20 -5.42 5.51 -13.36
CA LYS A 20 -5.64 4.71 -12.15
C LYS A 20 -5.55 3.22 -12.45
N CYS A 21 -6.29 2.74 -13.46
CA CYS A 21 -6.30 1.34 -13.85
C CYS A 21 -4.88 0.81 -14.17
N HIS A 22 -4.10 1.59 -14.93
CA HIS A 22 -2.74 1.21 -15.27
C HIS A 22 -1.77 1.26 -14.08
N LEU A 23 -1.93 2.22 -13.16
CA LEU A 23 -1.13 2.29 -11.94
C LEU A 23 -1.45 1.14 -10.97
N GLU A 24 -2.72 0.78 -10.79
CA GLU A 24 -3.12 -0.36 -9.94
C GLU A 24 -2.55 -1.67 -10.47
N GLN A 25 -2.64 -1.89 -11.79
CA GLN A 25 -2.00 -3.05 -12.43
C GLN A 25 -0.48 -3.00 -12.32
N PHE A 26 0.14 -1.83 -12.50
CA PHE A 26 1.57 -1.68 -12.29
C PHE A 26 1.97 -2.04 -10.86
N VAL A 27 1.24 -1.59 -9.84
CA VAL A 27 1.52 -1.93 -8.43
C VAL A 27 1.43 -3.43 -8.21
N ALA A 28 0.40 -4.09 -8.76
CA ALA A 28 0.25 -5.54 -8.68
C ALA A 28 1.45 -6.28 -9.30
N ASP A 29 1.86 -5.87 -10.50
CA ASP A 29 2.98 -6.46 -11.23
C ASP A 29 4.33 -6.20 -10.52
N ALA A 30 4.55 -4.95 -10.07
CA ALA A 30 5.81 -4.51 -9.49
C ALA A 30 6.07 -5.09 -8.10
N GLN A 31 5.02 -5.36 -7.32
CA GLN A 31 5.14 -6.00 -6.02
C GLN A 31 5.82 -7.38 -6.12
N THR A 32 5.43 -8.21 -7.10
CA THR A 32 6.02 -9.55 -7.34
C THR A 32 7.17 -9.55 -8.37
N GLY A 33 7.41 -8.41 -9.01
CA GLY A 33 8.39 -8.27 -10.08
C GLY A 33 9.82 -7.98 -9.60
N PRO A 34 10.74 -7.75 -10.56
CA PRO A 34 12.13 -7.42 -10.29
C PRO A 34 12.29 -6.17 -9.41
N THR A 35 13.37 -6.09 -8.63
CA THR A 35 13.70 -4.96 -7.74
C THR A 35 13.67 -3.61 -8.46
N ALA A 36 14.06 -3.56 -9.73
CA ALA A 36 14.01 -2.34 -10.55
C ALA A 36 12.58 -1.78 -10.74
N LEU A 37 11.53 -2.59 -10.61
CA LEU A 37 10.15 -2.11 -10.62
C LEU A 37 9.69 -1.67 -9.23
N GLN A 38 10.25 -2.26 -8.17
CA GLN A 38 9.88 -1.97 -6.79
C GLN A 38 10.24 -0.52 -6.39
N SER A 39 11.33 0.03 -6.93
CA SER A 39 11.72 1.43 -6.72
C SER A 39 10.71 2.46 -7.22
N HIS A 40 9.74 2.04 -8.04
CA HIS A 40 8.67 2.90 -8.54
C HIS A 40 7.34 2.74 -7.76
N LEU A 41 7.27 1.84 -6.77
CA LEU A 41 6.05 1.60 -6.01
C LEU A 41 5.62 2.81 -5.19
N VAL A 42 6.57 3.49 -4.52
CA VAL A 42 6.28 4.73 -3.78
C VAL A 42 5.68 5.77 -4.71
N THR A 43 6.31 6.01 -5.87
CA THR A 43 5.82 6.95 -6.87
C THR A 43 4.45 6.58 -7.43
N ALA A 44 4.18 5.28 -7.64
CA ALA A 44 2.87 4.82 -8.08
C ALA A 44 1.78 5.13 -7.04
N HIS A 45 2.06 4.90 -5.76
CA HIS A 45 1.13 5.22 -4.67
C HIS A 45 0.94 6.73 -4.48
N ILE A 46 1.97 7.56 -4.71
CA ILE A 46 1.81 9.02 -4.73
C ILE A 46 0.82 9.43 -5.83
N LYS A 47 1.01 8.95 -7.07
CA LYS A 47 0.12 9.28 -8.20
C LYS A 47 -1.31 8.77 -7.97
N LEU A 48 -1.47 7.56 -7.43
CA LEU A 48 -2.79 7.02 -7.08
C LEU A 48 -3.48 7.86 -6.00
N ARG A 49 -2.72 8.36 -5.01
CA ARG A 49 -3.24 9.30 -4.01
C ARG A 49 -3.68 10.62 -4.64
N GLU A 50 -2.89 11.18 -5.54
CA GLU A 50 -3.24 12.43 -6.26
C GLU A 50 -4.53 12.26 -7.08
N ILE A 51 -4.68 11.13 -7.77
CA ILE A 51 -5.93 10.76 -8.45
C ILE A 51 -7.08 10.71 -7.44
N ALA A 52 -6.92 10.01 -6.32
CA ALA A 52 -7.94 9.88 -5.29
C ALA A 52 -8.38 11.25 -4.73
N ILE A 53 -7.44 12.17 -4.49
CA ILE A 53 -7.73 13.55 -4.07
C ILE A 53 -8.57 14.28 -5.12
N SER A 54 -8.12 14.26 -6.38
CA SER A 54 -8.81 14.97 -7.47
C SER A 54 -10.23 14.43 -7.73
N THR A 55 -10.44 13.14 -7.46
CA THR A 55 -11.74 12.44 -7.63
C THR A 55 -12.57 12.40 -6.34
N ARG A 56 -12.09 13.03 -5.25
CA ARG A 56 -12.72 13.05 -3.91
C ARG A 56 -12.94 11.64 -3.32
N ASP A 57 -12.11 10.68 -3.69
CA ASP A 57 -12.06 9.34 -3.10
C ASP A 57 -11.27 9.37 -1.77
N ARG A 58 -11.98 9.65 -0.67
CA ARG A 58 -11.37 9.72 0.67
C ARG A 58 -10.73 8.41 1.12
N PHE A 59 -11.28 7.27 0.69
CA PHE A 59 -10.71 5.97 1.02
C PHE A 59 -9.39 5.79 0.29
N GLY A 60 -9.38 6.02 -1.02
CA GLY A 60 -8.18 5.92 -1.85
C GLY A 60 -7.07 6.86 -1.38
N GLU A 61 -7.42 8.07 -0.93
CA GLU A 61 -6.44 9.00 -0.37
C GLU A 61 -5.74 8.43 0.87
N SER A 62 -6.51 8.03 1.88
CA SER A 62 -5.98 7.49 3.14
C SER A 62 -5.23 6.17 2.91
N PHE A 63 -5.77 5.29 2.07
CA PHE A 63 -5.16 4.01 1.72
C PHE A 63 -3.79 4.20 1.05
N HIS A 64 -3.72 4.96 -0.04
CA HIS A 64 -2.46 5.12 -0.78
C HIS A 64 -1.43 5.94 -0.01
N ARG A 65 -1.85 6.89 0.84
CA ARG A 65 -0.97 7.56 1.80
C ARG A 65 -0.34 6.55 2.75
N GLY A 66 -1.16 5.72 3.39
CA GLY A 66 -0.70 4.70 4.33
C GLY A 66 0.29 3.73 3.72
N VAL A 67 -0.06 3.16 2.56
CA VAL A 67 0.81 2.19 1.85
C VAL A 67 2.12 2.84 1.40
N GLY A 68 2.08 4.05 0.85
CA GLY A 68 3.29 4.77 0.43
C GLY A 68 4.28 4.99 1.59
N LEU A 69 3.77 5.32 2.78
CA LEU A 69 4.59 5.49 3.98
C LEU A 69 5.22 4.17 4.46
N VAL A 70 4.48 3.06 4.41
CA VAL A 70 5.06 1.72 4.71
C VAL A 70 6.17 1.36 3.72
N LEU A 71 5.99 1.69 2.43
CA LEU A 71 6.99 1.43 1.40
C LEU A 71 8.28 2.24 1.63
N LEU A 72 8.19 3.50 2.07
CA LEU A 72 9.37 4.30 2.44
C LEU A 72 10.16 3.67 3.59
N VAL A 73 9.47 3.07 4.57
CA VAL A 73 10.13 2.33 5.65
C VAL A 73 10.81 1.07 5.11
N ARG A 74 10.15 0.33 4.19
CA ARG A 74 10.73 -0.85 3.54
C ARG A 74 12.01 -0.53 2.76
N GLU A 75 12.08 0.63 2.13
CA GLU A 75 13.28 1.08 1.41
C GLU A 75 14.48 1.29 2.36
N GLN A 76 14.23 1.60 3.63
CA GLN A 76 15.26 1.76 4.66
C GLN A 76 15.74 0.42 5.26
N ASP A 77 14.98 -0.68 5.11
CA ASP A 77 15.30 -1.97 5.76
C ASP A 77 16.65 -2.56 5.30
N GLY A 78 17.13 -2.18 4.12
CA GLY A 78 18.42 -2.62 3.56
C GLY A 78 19.55 -1.59 3.64
N ASP A 79 19.30 -0.39 4.19
CA ASP A 79 20.28 0.69 4.23
C ASP A 79 21.15 0.61 5.50
N PRO A 80 22.49 0.51 5.39
CA PRO A 80 23.39 0.58 6.54
C PRO A 80 23.29 1.89 7.34
N LYS A 81 22.75 2.95 6.73
CA LYS A 81 22.50 4.27 7.34
C LYS A 81 21.02 4.48 7.68
N ARG A 82 20.27 3.39 7.89
CA ARG A 82 18.87 3.43 8.28
C ARG A 82 18.62 4.48 9.36
N ASP A 83 17.70 5.40 9.06
CA ASP A 83 17.25 6.41 10.01
C ASP A 83 16.06 5.86 10.81
N GLU A 84 16.33 5.48 12.07
CA GLU A 84 15.30 4.92 12.96
C GLU A 84 14.19 5.91 13.29
N GLY A 85 14.54 7.19 13.47
CA GLY A 85 13.59 8.24 13.80
C GLY A 85 12.65 8.52 12.63
N PHE A 86 13.19 8.57 11.41
CA PHE A 86 12.38 8.61 10.19
C PHE A 86 11.45 7.41 10.09
N CYS A 87 11.95 6.19 10.32
CA CYS A 87 11.14 4.98 10.24
C CYS A 87 9.97 5.00 11.23
N GLU A 88 10.22 5.38 12.48
CA GLU A 88 9.19 5.49 13.52
C GLU A 88 8.13 6.54 13.16
N GLU A 89 8.56 7.72 12.68
CA GLU A 89 7.66 8.79 12.26
C GLU A 89 6.77 8.33 11.09
N MET A 90 7.35 7.67 10.09
CA MET A 90 6.60 7.16 8.94
C MET A 90 5.61 6.06 9.35
N LEU A 91 5.99 5.14 10.25
CA LEU A 91 5.09 4.11 10.79
C LEU A 91 3.93 4.73 11.58
N CYS A 92 4.19 5.74 12.41
CA CYS A 92 3.13 6.48 13.10
C CYS A 92 2.15 7.14 12.14
N LYS A 93 2.65 7.78 11.08
CA LYS A 93 1.80 8.41 10.05
C LYS A 93 1.04 7.36 9.24
N ALA A 94 1.68 6.23 8.92
CA ALA A 94 1.05 5.11 8.20
C ALA A 94 -0.09 4.51 9.02
N LEU A 95 0.13 4.29 10.32
CA LEU A 95 -0.90 3.78 11.25
C LEU A 95 -2.15 4.66 11.22
N ARG A 96 -1.98 5.98 11.33
CA ARG A 96 -3.11 6.94 11.27
C ARG A 96 -3.85 6.86 9.95
N ALA A 97 -3.13 6.96 8.83
CA ALA A 97 -3.74 6.93 7.49
C ALA A 97 -4.46 5.60 7.19
N LEU A 98 -3.88 4.46 7.59
CA LEU A 98 -4.51 3.16 7.38
C LEU A 98 -5.70 2.93 8.34
N THR A 99 -5.67 3.49 9.54
CA THR A 99 -6.83 3.48 10.46
C THR A 99 -7.98 4.28 9.85
N GLU A 100 -7.72 5.48 9.31
CA GLU A 100 -8.72 6.26 8.57
C GLU A 100 -9.28 5.52 7.35
N ALA A 101 -8.45 4.77 6.63
CA ALA A 101 -8.90 3.93 5.52
C ALA A 101 -9.79 2.77 6.02
N LYS A 102 -9.42 2.15 7.15
CA LYS A 102 -10.18 1.07 7.80
C LYS A 102 -11.53 1.57 8.30
N ASP A 103 -11.60 2.77 8.88
CA ASP A 103 -12.86 3.34 9.36
C ASP A 103 -13.87 3.53 8.21
N GLN A 104 -13.38 3.82 6.99
CA GLN A 104 -14.20 3.94 5.79
C GLN A 104 -14.59 2.60 5.18
N ARG A 105 -13.68 1.62 5.17
CA ARG A 105 -13.90 0.27 4.66
C ARG A 105 -13.34 -0.79 5.63
N PRO A 106 -14.10 -1.14 6.69
CA PRO A 106 -13.60 -2.04 7.72
C PRO A 106 -13.32 -3.46 7.21
N GLY A 107 -13.97 -3.90 6.14
CA GLY A 107 -13.75 -5.22 5.54
C GLY A 107 -12.62 -5.28 4.52
N ASP A 108 -11.95 -4.15 4.22
CA ASP A 108 -10.90 -4.14 3.19
C ASP A 108 -9.67 -4.92 3.65
N SER A 109 -9.43 -6.04 2.98
CA SER A 109 -8.34 -6.96 3.31
C SER A 109 -6.95 -6.37 3.07
N ARG A 110 -6.79 -5.44 2.11
CA ARG A 110 -5.52 -4.76 1.85
C ARG A 110 -5.18 -3.83 2.99
N VAL A 111 -6.13 -3.02 3.44
CA VAL A 111 -5.96 -2.12 4.59
C VAL A 111 -5.52 -2.92 5.81
N ARG A 112 -6.21 -4.02 6.12
CA ARG A 112 -5.89 -4.86 7.28
C ARG A 112 -4.52 -5.51 7.17
N MET A 113 -4.12 -5.97 5.99
CA MET A 113 -2.78 -6.51 5.77
C MET A 113 -1.69 -5.47 6.03
N TYR A 114 -1.84 -4.23 5.54
CA TYR A 114 -0.87 -3.16 5.81
C TYR A 114 -0.90 -2.69 7.28
N LEU A 115 -2.06 -2.66 7.93
CA LEU A 115 -2.14 -2.40 9.38
C LEU A 115 -1.43 -3.47 10.20
N ALA A 116 -1.56 -4.74 9.80
CA ALA A 116 -0.83 -5.83 10.45
C ALA A 116 0.69 -5.62 10.38
N GLU A 117 1.21 -5.22 9.22
CA GLU A 117 2.63 -4.91 9.07
C GLU A 117 3.06 -3.71 9.92
N VAL A 118 2.28 -2.64 9.95
CA VAL A 118 2.59 -1.48 10.80
C VAL A 118 2.61 -1.87 12.28
N HIS A 119 1.65 -2.69 12.73
CA HIS A 119 1.64 -3.21 14.09
C HIS A 119 2.84 -4.11 14.41
N GLU A 120 3.23 -4.98 13.48
CA GLU A 120 4.42 -5.82 13.65
C GLU A 120 5.69 -4.97 13.79
N ARG A 121 5.88 -4.01 12.88
CA ARG A 121 7.05 -3.11 12.85
C ARG A 121 7.11 -2.16 14.05
N THR A 122 5.98 -1.88 14.69
CA THR A 122 5.90 -1.07 15.93
C THR A 122 5.89 -1.92 17.21
N GLY A 123 6.07 -3.24 17.11
CA GLY A 123 6.14 -4.15 18.25
C GLY A 123 4.79 -4.57 18.84
N ASN A 124 3.66 -4.15 18.27
CA ASN A 124 2.32 -4.55 18.70
C ASN A 124 1.89 -5.89 18.05
N ARG A 125 2.51 -6.99 18.49
CA ARG A 125 2.25 -8.34 17.95
C ARG A 125 0.79 -8.78 18.06
N HIS A 126 0.11 -8.40 19.15
CA HIS A 126 -1.30 -8.75 19.33
C HIS A 126 -2.19 -8.05 18.29
N GLY A 127 -1.97 -6.75 18.07
CA GLY A 127 -2.64 -5.99 17.02
C GLY A 127 -2.35 -6.56 15.62
N ALA A 128 -1.09 -6.91 15.34
CA ALA A 128 -0.71 -7.53 14.08
C ALA A 128 -1.46 -8.85 13.84
N GLY A 129 -1.52 -9.72 14.85
CA GLY A 129 -2.27 -10.98 14.78
C GLY A 129 -3.77 -10.78 14.54
N ALA A 130 -4.39 -9.83 15.25
CA ALA A 130 -5.80 -9.52 15.07
C ALA A 130 -6.13 -9.03 13.66
N GLU A 131 -5.30 -8.14 13.09
CA GLU A 131 -5.50 -7.65 11.73
C GLU A 131 -5.26 -8.74 10.67
N ARG A 132 -4.25 -9.61 10.84
CA ARG A 132 -4.05 -10.77 9.95
C ARG A 132 -5.24 -11.73 10.00
N ALA A 133 -5.79 -11.99 11.18
CA ALA A 133 -6.94 -12.87 11.33
C ALA A 133 -8.17 -12.30 10.62
N ALA A 134 -8.45 -11.01 10.81
CA ALA A 134 -9.54 -10.32 10.14
C ALA A 134 -9.35 -10.23 8.61
N ALA A 135 -8.12 -9.95 8.15
CA ALA A 135 -7.81 -9.92 6.72
C ALA A 135 -8.07 -11.28 6.03
N ARG A 136 -7.86 -12.40 6.74
CA ARG A 136 -8.13 -13.76 6.21
C ARG A 136 -9.63 -14.09 6.15
N ALA A 137 -10.43 -13.56 7.08
CA ALA A 137 -11.87 -13.83 7.14
C ALA A 137 -12.63 -13.21 5.96
N ASP A 138 -12.15 -12.06 5.46
CA ASP A 138 -12.82 -11.26 4.42
C ASP A 138 -12.19 -11.40 3.02
N VAL A 139 -11.39 -12.45 2.76
CA VAL A 139 -10.79 -12.65 1.42
C VAL A 139 -11.86 -13.01 0.38
N VAL A 140 -12.46 -11.99 -0.23
CA VAL A 140 -13.07 -12.12 -1.56
C VAL A 140 -11.93 -12.08 -2.57
N SER A 141 -11.74 -13.16 -3.30
CA SER A 141 -10.54 -13.52 -4.09
C SER A 141 -10.13 -12.56 -5.24
N GLY A 142 -10.69 -11.33 -5.32
CA GLY A 142 -10.50 -10.38 -6.42
C GLY A 142 -9.66 -9.13 -6.11
N GLU A 143 -9.60 -8.65 -4.86
CA GLU A 143 -9.05 -7.30 -4.56
C GLU A 143 -7.56 -7.29 -4.17
N LEU A 144 -7.03 -8.42 -3.69
CA LEU A 144 -5.63 -8.56 -3.28
C LEU A 144 -4.72 -8.91 -4.45
N THR A 145 -3.56 -8.26 -4.55
CA THR A 145 -2.48 -8.70 -5.47
C THR A 145 -1.86 -10.03 -4.99
N ALA A 146 -1.08 -10.70 -5.84
CA ALA A 146 -0.44 -11.97 -5.47
C ALA A 146 0.52 -11.83 -4.28
N LYS A 147 1.29 -10.74 -4.18
CA LYS A 147 2.13 -10.47 -3.02
C LYS A 147 1.31 -10.17 -1.77
N GLU A 148 0.20 -9.46 -1.93
CA GLU A 148 -0.69 -9.13 -0.80
C GLU A 148 -1.39 -10.38 -0.25
N ARG A 149 -1.58 -11.43 -1.07
CA ARG A 149 -2.10 -12.72 -0.61
C ARG A 149 -1.08 -13.56 0.17
N LEU A 150 0.20 -13.45 -0.15
CA LEU A 150 1.22 -14.38 0.38
C LEU A 150 1.28 -14.41 1.92
N PRO A 151 1.28 -13.26 2.64
CA PRO A 151 1.24 -13.26 4.11
C PRO A 151 -0.06 -13.84 4.72
N LEU A 152 -1.16 -13.85 3.96
CA LEU A 152 -2.44 -14.39 4.41
C LEU A 152 -2.57 -15.91 4.19
N LEU A 153 -1.76 -16.47 3.28
CA LEU A 153 -1.77 -17.90 2.96
C LEU A 153 -0.74 -18.70 3.78
N LEU A 154 0.38 -18.08 4.12
CA LEU A 154 1.38 -18.70 4.98
C LEU A 154 0.87 -18.68 6.43
N ARG A 155 0.73 -19.88 7.02
CA ARG A 155 0.58 -20.05 8.47
C ARG A 155 1.98 -19.86 9.08
N GLU A 156 2.08 -18.97 10.07
CA GLU A 156 3.16 -19.07 11.07
C GLU A 156 2.83 -20.23 12.02
#